data_AF-A0A359ETS1-F1
#
_entry.id   AF-A0A359ETS1-F1
#
_cell.length_a   1.000
_cell.length_b   1.000
_cell.length_c   1.000
_cell.angle_alpha   90.00
_cell.angle_beta   90.00
_cell.angle_gamma   90.00
#
_symmetry.space_group_name_H-M   'P 1'
#
loop_
_entity.id
_entity.type
_entity.pdbx_description
1 polymer ?
#
loop_
_entity_poly.entity_id
_entity_poly.type
_entity_poly.pdbx_seq_one_letter_code
_entity_poly.pdbx_strand_id
1 'polypeptide(L)'
;MEQYRFTLRIHPLIMEKMKYIAETNGRSVNKEIEQILKWVIDDFENKRGRIHIDEVDQPGFRGTRTNREELRRLEEQAKMRNRPISSALFKIK
;
A
#
# COMPACT_ATOMS: atom_id res chain seq x y z
N MET A 1 6.42 7.83 -2.61
CA MET A 1 5.12 7.37 -3.14
C MET A 1 4.92 5.96 -2.65
N GLU A 2 3.78 5.67 -2.04
CA GLU A 2 3.42 4.31 -1.67
C GLU A 2 3.30 3.46 -2.95
N GLN A 3 3.92 2.28 -2.96
CA GLN A 3 3.94 1.42 -4.14
C GLN A 3 3.37 0.05 -3.78
N TYR A 4 2.31 -0.34 -4.48
CA TYR A 4 1.74 -1.68 -4.37
C TYR A 4 2.73 -2.71 -4.92
N ARG A 5 3.03 -3.74 -4.12
CA ARG A 5 3.86 -4.89 -4.52
C ARG A 5 2.97 -6.12 -4.61
N PHE A 6 2.99 -6.78 -5.76
CA PHE A 6 2.28 -8.04 -5.95
C PHE A 6 3.16 -9.01 -6.74
N THR A 7 2.95 -10.30 -6.52
CA THR A 7 3.57 -11.35 -7.31
C THR A 7 2.61 -11.79 -8.40
N LEU A 8 3.10 -11.86 -9.63
CA LEU A 8 2.31 -12.28 -10.78
C LEU A 8 2.76 -13.68 -11.23
N ARG A 9 1.83 -14.63 -11.30
CA ARG A 9 2.08 -15.96 -11.89
C ARG A 9 1.72 -15.90 -13.37
N ILE A 10 2.73 -16.05 -14.25
CA ILE A 10 2.55 -16.11 -15.70
C ILE A 10 3.32 -17.28 -16.29
N HIS A 11 2.90 -17.69 -17.49
CA HIS A 11 3.61 -18.70 -18.26
C HIS A 11 5.03 -18.21 -18.62
N PRO A 12 6.07 -19.06 -18.49
CA PRO A 12 7.46 -18.64 -18.71
C PRO A 12 7.71 -18.05 -20.11
N LEU A 13 7.09 -18.62 -21.16
CA LEU A 13 7.19 -18.06 -22.51
C LEU A 13 6.68 -16.60 -22.62
N ILE A 14 5.67 -16.23 -21.82
CA ILE A 14 5.18 -14.85 -21.78
C ILE A 14 6.21 -13.95 -21.11
N MET A 15 6.83 -14.42 -20.03
CA MET A 15 7.90 -13.69 -19.35
C MET A 15 9.10 -13.41 -20.27
N GLU A 16 9.51 -14.37 -21.10
CA GLU A 16 10.61 -14.17 -22.05
C GLU A 16 10.26 -13.14 -23.13
N LYS A 17 9.05 -13.19 -23.68
CA LYS A 17 8.57 -12.15 -24.61
C LYS A 17 8.52 -10.77 -23.93
N MET A 18 8.12 -10.73 -22.67
CA MET A 18 8.06 -9.49 -21.89
C MET A 18 9.45 -8.89 -21.67
N LYS A 19 10.46 -9.72 -21.37
CA LYS A 19 11.87 -9.28 -21.26
C LYS A 19 12.35 -8.67 -22.57
N TYR A 20 12.09 -9.33 -23.69
CA TYR A 20 12.50 -8.83 -25.01
C TYR A 20 11.90 -7.44 -25.33
N ILE A 21 10.61 -7.24 -25.06
CA ILE A 21 9.94 -5.94 -25.25
C ILE A 21 10.54 -4.89 -24.33
N ALA A 22 10.74 -5.21 -23.05
CA ALA A 22 11.28 -4.29 -22.07
C ALA A 22 12.71 -3.85 -22.43
N GLU A 23 13.57 -4.79 -22.86
CA GLU A 23 14.91 -4.50 -23.34
C GLU A 23 14.90 -3.60 -24.58
N THR A 24 14.04 -3.91 -25.56
CA THR A 24 13.87 -3.09 -26.77
C THR A 24 13.46 -1.65 -26.43
N ASN A 25 12.63 -1.47 -25.38
CA ASN A 25 12.17 -0.17 -24.91
C ASN A 25 13.12 0.49 -23.89
N GLY A 26 14.26 -0.13 -23.55
CA GLY A 26 15.23 0.39 -22.59
C GLY A 26 14.71 0.46 -21.15
N ARG A 27 13.79 -0.43 -20.77
CA ARG A 27 13.09 -0.44 -19.47
C ARG A 27 13.32 -1.76 -18.74
N SER A 28 13.16 -1.73 -17.42
CA SER A 28 13.02 -2.98 -16.66
C SER A 28 11.66 -3.61 -16.96
N VAL A 29 11.57 -4.94 -16.83
CA VAL A 29 10.31 -5.67 -17.03
C VAL A 29 9.19 -5.10 -16.17
N ASN A 30 9.48 -4.78 -14.91
CA ASN A 30 8.50 -4.20 -13.99
C ASN A 30 8.04 -2.81 -14.47
N LYS A 31 8.95 -2.00 -15.00
CA LYS A 31 8.58 -0.67 -15.53
C LYS A 31 7.71 -0.81 -16.77
N GLU A 32 8.01 -1.78 -17.64
CA GLU A 32 7.17 -2.02 -18.81
C GLU A 32 5.77 -2.52 -18.43
N ILE A 33 5.66 -3.40 -17.42
CA ILE A 33 4.36 -3.82 -16.86
C ILE A 33 3.60 -2.61 -16.31
N GLU A 34 4.26 -1.71 -15.57
CA GLU A 34 3.64 -0.47 -15.06
C GLU A 34 3.06 0.38 -16.21
N GLN A 35 3.80 0.52 -17.32
CA GLN A 35 3.35 1.31 -18.46
C GLN A 35 2.17 0.66 -19.18
N ILE A 36 2.20 -0.67 -19.37
CA ILE A 36 1.07 -1.41 -19.94
C ILE A 36 -0.17 -1.24 -19.07
N LEU A 37 -0.05 -1.34 -17.75
CA LEU A 37 -1.19 -1.14 -16.84
C LEU A 37 -1.81 0.26 -16.98
N LYS A 38 -0.99 1.31 -17.07
CA LYS A 38 -1.49 2.67 -17.33
C LYS A 38 -2.22 2.76 -18.65
N TRP A 39 -1.65 2.23 -19.72
CA TRP A 39 -2.29 2.24 -21.03
C TRP A 39 -3.63 1.51 -21.05
N VAL A 40 -3.73 0.40 -20.32
CA VAL A 40 -5.00 -0.34 -20.20
C VAL A 40 -6.05 0.47 -19.44
N ILE A 41 -5.65 1.16 -18.36
CA ILE A 41 -6.56 2.04 -17.61
C ILE A 41 -7.00 3.21 -18.48
N ASP A 42 -6.05 3.90 -19.11
CA ASP A 42 -6.33 5.05 -19.98
C ASP A 42 -7.27 4.65 -21.13
N ASP A 43 -6.99 3.53 -21.82
CA ASP A 43 -7.85 3.02 -22.90
C ASP A 43 -9.26 2.68 -22.42
N PHE A 44 -9.37 2.08 -21.24
CA PHE A 44 -10.66 1.76 -20.62
C PHE A 44 -11.44 3.03 -20.27
N GLU A 45 -10.81 3.99 -19.60
CA GLU A 45 -11.44 5.24 -19.19
C GLU A 45 -11.87 6.10 -20.38
N ASN A 46 -11.06 6.12 -21.45
CA ASN A 46 -11.40 6.81 -22.69
C ASN A 46 -12.64 6.20 -23.36
N LYS A 47 -12.83 4.88 -23.27
CA LYS A 47 -13.96 4.18 -23.90
C LYS A 47 -15.24 4.16 -23.07
N ARG A 48 -15.15 4.10 -21.75
CA ARG A 48 -16.29 3.86 -20.85
C ARG A 48 -16.56 4.96 -19.84
N GLY A 49 -15.70 5.97 -19.78
CA GLY A 49 -15.73 7.02 -18.76
C GLY A 49 -14.81 6.72 -17.59
N ARG A 50 -14.54 7.76 -16.79
CA ARG A 50 -13.56 7.73 -15.69
C ARG A 50 -13.98 6.80 -14.56
N ILE A 51 -13.02 6.07 -14.02
CA ILE A 51 -13.20 5.23 -12.84
C ILE A 51 -13.11 6.12 -11.60
N HIS A 52 -14.15 6.11 -10.77
CA HIS A 52 -14.17 6.81 -9.49
C HIS A 52 -13.98 5.78 -8.39
N ILE A 53 -12.87 5.86 -7.66
CA ILE A 53 -12.59 4.99 -6.50
C ILE A 53 -12.63 5.90 -5.27
N ASP A 54 -13.60 5.67 -4.39
CA ASP A 54 -13.67 6.37 -3.12
C ASP A 54 -12.50 5.92 -2.22
N GLU A 55 -11.79 6.88 -1.61
CA GLU A 55 -10.57 6.62 -0.82
C GLU A 55 -10.80 5.64 0.36
N VAL A 56 -12.05 5.45 0.77
CA VAL A 56 -12.48 4.55 1.86
C VAL A 56 -12.28 3.06 1.51
N ASP A 57 -12.29 2.72 0.22
CA ASP A 57 -12.22 1.34 -0.26
C ASP A 57 -10.80 0.85 -0.55
N GLN A 58 -9.76 1.63 -0.26
CA GLN A 58 -8.37 1.17 -0.36
C GLN A 58 -8.02 0.36 0.90
N PRO A 59 -8.18 -0.98 0.89
CA PRO A 59 -7.95 -1.76 2.09
C PRO A 59 -6.44 -1.86 2.27
N GLY A 60 -5.94 -1.22 3.32
CA GLY A 60 -4.56 -1.32 3.75
C GLY A 60 -4.06 -2.77 3.74
N PHE A 61 -3.15 -3.04 2.81
CA PHE A 61 -1.88 -3.67 3.13
C PHE A 61 -1.96 -4.94 4.01
N ARG A 62 -2.28 -6.10 3.42
CA ARG A 62 -2.01 -7.41 4.05
C ARG A 62 -0.49 -7.70 4.01
N GLY A 63 0.30 -6.89 4.72
CA GLY A 63 1.75 -7.00 4.72
C GLY A 63 2.51 -6.43 5.94
N THR A 64 1.88 -5.66 6.83
CA THR A 64 2.56 -5.22 8.07
C THR A 64 2.04 -6.03 9.24
N ARG A 65 2.82 -7.05 9.67
CA ARG A 65 2.77 -7.52 11.06
C ARG A 65 3.16 -6.42 12.06
N THR A 66 3.67 -5.28 11.59
CA THR A 66 4.21 -4.16 12.36
C THR A 66 3.17 -3.17 12.89
N ASN A 67 2.05 -2.90 12.19
CA ASN A 67 1.13 -1.82 12.62
C ASN A 67 0.35 -2.14 13.90
N ARG A 68 0.11 -3.42 14.23
CA ARG A 68 -0.68 -3.78 15.43
C ARG A 68 0.10 -3.55 16.73
N GLU A 69 1.41 -3.75 16.72
CA GLU A 69 2.26 -3.50 17.89
C GLU A 69 2.52 -2.01 18.09
N GLU A 70 2.72 -1.28 17.00
CA GLU A 70 2.93 0.17 17.02
C GLU A 70 1.66 0.90 17.50
N LEU A 71 0.49 0.47 17.05
CA LEU A 71 -0.80 0.98 17.52
C LEU A 71 -1.01 0.71 19.02
N ARG A 72 -0.67 -0.49 19.51
CA ARG A 72 -0.74 -0.83 20.95
C ARG A 72 0.17 0.07 21.80
N ARG A 73 1.39 0.34 21.34
CA ARG A 73 2.33 1.23 22.06
C ARG A 73 1.82 2.65 22.15
N LEU A 74 1.24 3.17 21.07
CA LEU A 74 0.64 4.51 21.05
C LEU A 74 -0.60 4.60 21.97
N GLU A 75 -1.45 3.57 21.98
CA GLU A 75 -2.60 3.48 22.90
C GLU A 75 -2.17 3.42 24.37
N GLU A 76 -1.13 2.65 24.70
CA GLU A 76 -0.56 2.58 26.05
C GLU A 76 0.03 3.92 26.48
N GLN A 77 0.76 4.60 25.59
CA GLN A 77 1.35 5.92 25.85
C GLN A 77 0.28 7.01 26.04
N ALA A 78 -0.83 6.94 25.29
CA ALA A 78 -1.97 7.84 25.45
C ALA A 78 -2.71 7.60 26.79
N LYS A 79 -2.88 6.34 27.21
CA LYS A 79 -3.44 6.00 28.53
C LYS A 79 -2.59 6.51 29.69
N MET A 80 -1.27 6.51 29.55
CA MET A 80 -0.35 7.05 30.56
C MET A 80 -0.45 8.58 30.67
N ARG A 81 -0.62 9.30 29.56
CA ARG A 81 -0.78 10.78 29.55
C ARG A 81 -2.10 11.26 30.13
N ASN A 82 -3.16 10.45 30.04
CA ASN A 82 -4.49 10.81 30.56
C ASN A 82 -4.78 10.31 31.99
N ARG A 83 -3.77 9.88 32.75
CA ARG A 83 -3.96 9.66 34.19
C ARG A 83 -4.16 11.02 34.88
N PRO A 84 -5.30 11.27 35.53
CA PRO A 84 -5.49 12.53 36.25
C PRO A 84 -4.46 12.60 37.37
N ILE A 85 -3.80 13.76 37.51
CA ILE A 85 -2.75 14.04 38.50
C ILE A 85 -3.27 13.92 39.95
N SER A 86 -4.59 13.74 40.15
CA SER A 86 -5.24 13.85 41.45
C SER A 86 -5.15 12.63 42.37
N SER A 87 -4.55 11.49 41.99
CA SER A 87 -4.47 10.33 42.90
C SER A 87 -3.18 10.23 43.73
N ALA A 88 -2.21 11.13 43.56
CA ALA A 88 -0.92 11.07 44.27
C ALA A 88 -0.77 12.08 45.42
N LEU A 89 -1.80 12.89 45.72
CA LEU A 89 -1.73 13.95 46.75
C LEU A 89 -2.52 13.68 48.04
N PHE A 90 -3.21 12.54 48.16
CA PHE A 90 -3.87 12.13 49.41
C PHE A 90 -3.17 10.94 50.07
N LYS A 91 -1.93 11.18 50.54
CA LYS A 91 -1.32 10.39 51.62
C LYS A 91 -0.48 11.33 52.49
N ILE A 92 -1.17 12.20 53.24
CA ILE A 92 -0.64 12.76 54.48
C ILE A 92 -1.77 12.67 55.51
N LYS A 93 -1.70 11.64 56.35
CA LYS A 93 -2.06 11.71 57.75
C LYS A 93 -1.29 10.64 58.52
#